data_AF-A0A1Y1UMU2-F1
#
_entry.id   AF-A0A1Y1UMU2-F1
#
_cell.length_a   1.000
_cell.length_b   1.000
_cell.length_c   1.000
_cell.angle_alpha   90.00
_cell.angle_beta   90.00
_cell.angle_gamma   90.00
#
_symmetry.space_group_name_H-M   'P 1'
#
loop_
_entity.id
_entity.type
_entity.pdbx_description
1 polymer ?
#
loop_
_entity_poly.entity_id
_entity_poly.type
_entity_poly.pdbx_seq_one_letter_code
_entity_poly.pdbx_strand_id
1 'polypeptide(L)'
;MNQAYPEANVHTFLPLPPRSLTAPPPPYHLPTLIGTYSHLSDRTIVHDDTSMPYYRKAPVGCDLNYGFERRIERDEDLEEHLDGLCESLMEIEQRNGRPALRQGSFITWRGMITRIMTAPFEERDGWEMTAIPLGGSIYVELHDPPDVRQRRRKEQSSWAWQSYMGYSFESFSTFPPAGEAQSPDWPQGWSGDVNQNIQWCNIVRSAIGDIPLCLGGEVDCVNVPPGSPHPGLLGCMELKTNKVIENQKQDIIFNKKLLKHWAQSFLLGVPTVEVGFRDDDGILRSQTSFETVKIPRLVAAIPQPPWSPAPCFHFLHAVLNLVLTHVLPTDPTPKRPLQEHEPLPDAMVWRFSFVPRRGCELYKVGTVKTAHGRWGGVLKEDFVRWRMTRS
;
A
#
# COMPACT_ATOMS: atom_id res chain seq x y z
N MET A 1 -42.00 -11.28 26.45
CA MET A 1 -41.10 -12.23 25.77
C MET A 1 -40.67 -11.60 24.46
N ASN A 2 -39.56 -10.85 24.46
CA ASN A 2 -38.96 -10.36 23.22
C ASN A 2 -37.98 -11.44 22.76
N GLN A 3 -38.40 -12.24 21.77
CA GLN A 3 -37.50 -13.09 21.02
C GLN A 3 -36.57 -12.16 20.23
N ALA A 4 -35.33 -12.03 20.68
CA ALA A 4 -34.25 -11.52 19.86
C ALA A 4 -34.04 -12.54 18.74
N TYR A 5 -34.46 -12.19 17.52
CA TYR A 5 -34.03 -12.91 16.33
C TYR A 5 -32.51 -12.76 16.23
N PRO A 6 -31.75 -13.85 16.04
CA PRO A 6 -30.33 -13.72 15.71
C PRO A 6 -30.24 -12.87 14.43
N GLU A 7 -29.48 -11.78 14.47
CA GLU A 7 -29.19 -11.00 13.27
C GLU A 7 -28.64 -11.96 12.21
N ALA A 8 -29.31 -12.02 11.05
CA ALA A 8 -28.82 -12.83 9.94
C ALA A 8 -27.42 -12.33 9.57
N ASN A 9 -26.41 -13.18 9.72
CA ASN A 9 -25.06 -12.88 9.24
C ASN A 9 -25.14 -12.65 7.73
N VAL A 10 -25.08 -11.38 7.31
CA VAL A 10 -24.99 -11.01 5.89
C VAL A 10 -23.70 -11.62 5.37
N HIS A 11 -23.84 -12.54 4.42
CA HIS A 11 -22.73 -13.20 3.76
C HIS A 11 -22.93 -13.07 2.24
N THR A 12 -22.13 -12.22 1.61
CA THR A 12 -22.22 -11.95 0.17
C THR A 12 -20.96 -12.48 -0.53
N PHE A 13 -21.12 -13.10 -1.70
CA PHE A 13 -20.01 -13.60 -2.51
C PHE A 13 -19.95 -12.90 -3.87
N LEU A 14 -18.76 -12.45 -4.26
CA LEU A 14 -18.46 -11.85 -5.54
C LEU A 14 -17.46 -12.74 -6.30
N PRO A 15 -17.84 -13.39 -7.40
CA PRO A 15 -16.92 -14.22 -8.17
C PRO A 15 -15.86 -13.39 -8.90
N LEU A 16 -14.73 -14.03 -9.25
CA LEU A 16 -13.73 -13.42 -10.12
C LEU A 16 -14.32 -13.11 -11.52
N PRO A 17 -13.93 -11.98 -12.15
CA PRO A 17 -14.25 -11.76 -13.55
C PRO A 17 -13.47 -12.74 -14.44
N PRO A 18 -13.99 -13.06 -15.64
CA PRO A 18 -13.23 -13.83 -16.62
C PRO A 18 -11.91 -13.13 -16.96
N ARG A 19 -10.80 -13.87 -17.03
CA ARG A 19 -9.49 -13.32 -17.45
C ARG A 19 -9.50 -12.78 -18.89
N SER A 20 -10.44 -13.26 -19.70
CA SER A 20 -10.69 -12.81 -21.08
C SER A 20 -11.62 -11.58 -21.17
N LEU A 21 -11.97 -10.94 -20.05
CA LEU A 21 -12.86 -9.78 -20.05
C LEU A 21 -12.25 -8.63 -20.86
N THR A 22 -12.97 -8.18 -21.89
CA THR A 22 -12.58 -7.07 -22.78
C THR A 22 -13.49 -5.85 -22.66
N ALA A 23 -14.55 -5.92 -21.85
CA ALA A 23 -15.43 -4.78 -21.62
C ALA A 23 -14.63 -3.58 -21.10
N PRO A 24 -14.95 -2.34 -21.52
CA PRO A 24 -14.27 -1.15 -21.03
C PRO A 24 -14.20 -1.14 -19.50
N PRO A 25 -13.02 -0.95 -18.89
CA PRO A 25 -12.90 -0.91 -17.44
C PRO A 25 -13.55 0.35 -16.87
N PRO A 26 -14.02 0.33 -15.60
CA PRO A 26 -14.36 1.55 -14.89
C PRO A 26 -13.15 2.51 -14.90
N PRO A 27 -13.36 3.83 -15.10
CA PRO A 27 -12.26 4.78 -15.21
C PRO A 27 -11.55 4.92 -13.86
N TYR A 28 -10.22 4.86 -13.87
CA TYR A 28 -9.42 5.22 -12.70
C TYR A 28 -8.93 6.67 -12.86
N HIS A 29 -9.25 7.52 -11.90
CA HIS A 29 -8.87 8.92 -11.90
C HIS A 29 -7.38 9.06 -11.56
N LEU A 30 -6.68 9.96 -12.26
CA LEU A 30 -5.26 10.19 -11.99
C LEU A 30 -5.05 10.59 -10.50
N PRO A 31 -4.15 9.92 -9.77
CA PRO A 31 -3.88 10.27 -8.39
C PRO A 31 -3.38 11.71 -8.26
N THR A 32 -3.86 12.40 -7.22
CA THR A 32 -3.43 13.75 -6.85
C THR A 32 -2.82 13.70 -5.47
N LEU A 33 -1.58 14.18 -5.32
CA LEU A 33 -0.92 14.32 -4.03
C LEU A 33 -1.67 15.34 -3.17
N ILE A 34 -1.92 14.98 -1.91
CA ILE A 34 -2.57 15.86 -0.94
C ILE A 34 -1.71 16.12 0.31
N GLY A 35 -0.66 15.33 0.50
CA GLY A 35 0.31 15.49 1.56
C GLY A 35 1.33 14.36 1.56
N THR A 36 2.35 14.52 2.38
CA THR A 36 3.41 13.55 2.62
C THR A 36 3.69 13.48 4.11
N TYR A 37 4.32 12.38 4.53
CA TYR A 37 4.94 12.29 5.84
C TYR A 37 6.15 11.37 5.77
N SER A 38 7.04 11.53 6.74
CA SER A 38 8.26 10.76 6.88
C SER A 38 8.27 10.02 8.21
N HIS A 39 8.68 8.75 8.19
CA HIS A 39 9.21 8.08 9.36
C HIS A 39 10.71 8.34 9.46
N LEU A 40 11.17 8.72 10.65
CA LEU A 40 12.58 8.91 10.96
C LEU A 40 13.24 7.57 11.40
N SER A 41 14.54 7.62 11.71
CA SER A 41 15.32 6.44 12.08
C SER A 41 14.86 5.76 13.37
N ASP A 42 14.20 6.50 14.27
CA ASP A 42 13.56 6.02 15.50
C ASP A 42 12.07 5.68 15.31
N ARG A 43 11.62 5.64 14.05
CA ARG A 43 10.24 5.38 13.61
C ARG A 43 9.23 6.49 13.94
N THR A 44 9.65 7.62 14.53
CA THR A 44 8.76 8.77 14.77
C THR A 44 8.25 9.35 13.46
N ILE A 45 7.03 9.89 13.49
CA ILE A 45 6.38 10.50 12.33
C ILE A 45 6.61 12.01 12.33
N VAL A 46 7.03 12.54 11.19
CA VAL A 46 7.03 13.98 10.90
C VAL A 46 6.26 14.25 9.60
N HIS A 47 5.48 15.33 9.57
CA HIS A 47 4.59 15.65 8.43
C HIS A 47 5.30 16.54 7.39
N ASP A 48 6.41 16.02 6.87
CA ASP A 48 7.26 16.64 5.85
C ASP A 48 8.02 15.58 5.02
N ASP A 49 8.95 16.04 4.18
CA ASP A 49 9.75 15.23 3.26
C ASP A 49 11.17 14.92 3.78
N THR A 50 11.39 14.92 5.10
CA THR A 50 12.72 14.68 5.72
C THR A 50 13.35 13.37 5.25
N SER A 51 12.55 12.31 5.08
CA SER A 51 13.03 10.99 4.66
C SER A 51 12.97 10.77 3.15
N MET A 52 12.73 11.81 2.32
CA MET A 52 12.62 11.70 0.86
C MET A 52 13.98 11.44 0.19
N PRO A 53 14.21 10.27 -0.42
CA PRO A 53 15.49 9.96 -1.07
C PRO A 53 15.56 10.52 -2.49
N TYR A 54 16.76 10.89 -2.95
CA TYR A 54 16.99 11.36 -4.32
C TYR A 54 17.63 10.25 -5.16
N TYR A 55 17.05 9.98 -6.33
CA TYR A 55 17.49 8.92 -7.21
C TYR A 55 18.87 9.20 -7.81
N ARG A 56 19.66 8.14 -7.92
CA ARG A 56 20.82 8.03 -8.80
C ARG A 56 20.85 6.62 -9.38
N LYS A 57 21.49 6.46 -10.52
CA LYS A 57 21.69 5.13 -11.07
C LYS A 57 22.69 4.33 -10.21
N ALA A 58 22.34 3.09 -9.85
CA ALA A 58 23.26 2.20 -9.16
C ALA A 58 24.45 1.82 -10.06
N PRO A 59 25.68 1.71 -9.51
CA PRO A 59 26.83 1.21 -10.28
C PRO A 59 26.63 -0.26 -10.68
N VAL A 60 26.79 -0.57 -11.98
CA VAL A 60 26.81 -1.97 -12.43
C VAL A 60 28.02 -2.68 -11.81
N GLY A 61 27.80 -3.89 -11.30
CA GLY A 61 28.79 -4.66 -10.56
C GLY A 61 28.74 -4.47 -9.05
N CYS A 62 27.85 -3.63 -8.51
CA CYS A 62 27.65 -3.54 -7.07
C CYS A 62 27.09 -4.85 -6.50
N ASP A 63 27.49 -5.17 -5.27
CA ASP A 63 27.07 -6.35 -4.54
C ASP A 63 25.87 -6.01 -3.65
N LEU A 64 24.68 -6.51 -4.01
CA LEU A 64 23.44 -6.25 -3.27
C LEU A 64 23.33 -7.02 -1.95
N ASN A 65 24.37 -7.80 -1.60
CA ASN A 65 24.53 -8.42 -0.30
C ASN A 65 25.26 -7.51 0.70
N TYR A 66 25.94 -6.48 0.20
CA TYR A 66 26.76 -5.61 1.01
C TYR A 66 25.93 -4.93 2.10
N GLY A 67 26.37 -5.05 3.36
CA GLY A 67 25.71 -4.44 4.51
C GLY A 67 24.62 -5.28 5.17
N PHE A 68 24.37 -6.52 4.71
CA PHE A 68 23.30 -7.38 5.25
C PHE A 68 23.32 -7.48 6.78
N GLU A 69 24.48 -7.73 7.39
CA GLU A 69 24.60 -7.90 8.85
C GLU A 69 24.46 -6.61 9.66
N ARG A 70 24.51 -5.43 9.01
CA ARG A 70 24.37 -4.12 9.66
C ARG A 70 22.97 -3.53 9.53
N ARG A 71 22.06 -4.24 8.85
CA ARG A 71 20.70 -3.78 8.62
C ARG A 71 19.95 -3.59 9.94
N ILE A 72 19.15 -2.54 10.01
CA ILE A 72 18.20 -2.31 11.09
C ILE A 72 16.82 -2.72 10.57
N GLU A 73 16.25 -3.76 11.17
CA GLU A 73 14.90 -4.22 10.87
C GLU A 73 13.89 -3.43 11.72
N ARG A 74 12.72 -3.15 11.12
CA ARG A 74 11.63 -2.50 11.85
C ARG A 74 11.06 -3.49 12.86
N ASP A 75 10.72 -3.00 14.05
CA ASP A 75 9.98 -3.80 15.03
C ASP A 75 8.56 -4.07 14.50
N GLU A 76 8.32 -5.29 14.01
CA GLU A 76 7.02 -5.69 13.47
C GLU A 76 5.99 -6.03 14.57
N ASP A 77 6.37 -6.08 15.85
CA ASP A 77 5.44 -6.29 16.96
C ASP A 77 4.68 -5.00 17.31
N LEU A 78 5.19 -3.85 16.86
CA LEU A 78 4.49 -2.58 16.90
C LEU A 78 3.39 -2.52 15.83
N GLU A 79 2.13 -2.50 16.28
CA GLU A 79 0.97 -2.37 15.40
C GLU A 79 0.63 -0.91 15.13
N GLU A 80 1.16 -0.40 14.02
CA GLU A 80 0.96 0.99 13.55
C GLU A 80 -0.37 1.17 12.79
N HIS A 81 -1.02 0.08 12.39
CA HIS A 81 -2.28 0.09 11.65
C HIS A 81 -2.35 1.15 10.53
N LEU A 82 -3.34 2.05 10.59
CA LEU A 82 -3.53 3.18 9.67
C LEU A 82 -3.01 4.50 10.27
N ASP A 83 -2.21 4.47 11.34
CA ASP A 83 -1.90 5.63 12.17
C ASP A 83 -1.29 6.77 11.38
N GLY A 84 -0.20 6.52 10.63
CA GLY A 84 0.46 7.56 9.84
C GLY A 84 -0.46 8.17 8.77
N LEU A 85 -1.34 7.37 8.17
CA LEU A 85 -2.33 7.87 7.20
C LEU A 85 -3.42 8.72 7.89
N CYS A 86 -3.92 8.28 9.05
CA CYS A 86 -4.94 8.97 9.82
C CYS A 86 -4.42 10.29 10.43
N GLU A 87 -3.22 10.27 11.03
CA GLU A 87 -2.55 11.46 11.58
C GLU A 87 -2.28 12.50 10.49
N SER A 88 -1.77 12.06 9.34
CA SER A 88 -1.56 12.96 8.22
C SER A 88 -2.87 13.52 7.65
N LEU A 89 -3.94 12.74 7.62
CA LEU A 89 -5.26 13.24 7.23
C LEU A 89 -5.78 14.32 8.19
N MET A 90 -5.58 14.14 9.51
CA MET A 90 -5.88 15.17 10.49
C MET A 90 -5.11 16.46 10.20
N GLU A 91 -3.79 16.35 10.00
CA GLU A 91 -2.92 17.48 9.72
C GLU A 91 -3.32 18.22 8.43
N ILE A 92 -3.59 17.47 7.35
CA ILE A 92 -4.03 18.02 6.06
C ILE A 92 -5.36 18.78 6.20
N GLU A 93 -6.34 18.22 6.91
CA GLU A 93 -7.63 18.90 7.11
C GLU A 93 -7.53 20.13 8.00
N GLN A 94 -6.71 20.07 9.04
CA GLN A 94 -6.46 21.20 9.95
C GLN A 94 -5.78 22.36 9.21
N ARG A 95 -4.70 22.08 8.46
CA ARG A 95 -3.99 23.08 7.65
C ARG A 95 -4.88 23.72 6.58
N ASN A 96 -5.73 22.93 5.92
CA ASN A 96 -6.56 23.41 4.81
C ASN A 96 -7.90 24.01 5.25
N GLY A 97 -8.32 23.82 6.51
CA GLY A 97 -9.61 24.29 7.02
C GLY A 97 -10.84 23.66 6.35
N ARG A 98 -10.68 22.58 5.59
CA ARG A 98 -11.75 21.90 4.85
C ARG A 98 -11.56 20.38 4.84
N PRO A 99 -12.64 19.59 4.72
CA PRO A 99 -12.55 18.14 4.63
C PRO A 99 -11.68 17.68 3.46
N ALA A 100 -10.87 16.66 3.72
CA ALA A 100 -10.07 15.97 2.73
C ALA A 100 -10.86 14.83 2.07
N LEU A 101 -11.77 14.21 2.81
CA LEU A 101 -12.51 13.06 2.32
C LEU A 101 -13.83 13.47 1.67
N ARG A 102 -14.28 12.64 0.72
CA ARG A 102 -15.64 12.72 0.15
C ARG A 102 -16.49 11.63 0.80
N GLN A 103 -17.81 11.79 0.76
CA GLN A 103 -18.71 10.73 1.19
C GLN A 103 -18.44 9.45 0.40
N GLY A 104 -18.35 8.32 1.11
CA GLY A 104 -18.02 7.01 0.54
C GLY A 104 -16.53 6.81 0.24
N SER A 105 -15.64 7.69 0.71
CA SER A 105 -14.20 7.50 0.56
C SER A 105 -13.70 6.22 1.23
N PHE A 106 -12.86 5.47 0.52
CA PHE A 106 -12.03 4.41 1.13
C PHE A 106 -10.69 4.99 1.57
N ILE A 107 -10.31 4.74 2.82
CA ILE A 107 -9.06 5.16 3.45
C ILE A 107 -8.26 3.93 3.80
N THR A 108 -7.11 3.76 3.15
CA THR A 108 -6.30 2.55 3.30
C THR A 108 -4.87 2.74 2.78
N TRP A 109 -3.99 1.80 3.11
CA TRP A 109 -2.71 1.68 2.45
C TRP A 109 -2.87 1.22 1.00
N ARG A 110 -2.10 1.79 0.08
CA ARG A 110 -2.05 1.39 -1.33
C ARG A 110 -1.86 -0.12 -1.52
N GLY A 111 -1.14 -0.77 -0.61
CA GLY A 111 -0.95 -2.23 -0.61
C GLY A 111 -2.28 -3.01 -0.58
N MET A 112 -3.31 -2.51 0.09
CA MET A 112 -4.63 -3.15 0.12
C MET A 112 -5.31 -3.09 -1.24
N ILE A 113 -5.34 -1.90 -1.86
CA ILE A 113 -5.91 -1.73 -3.21
C ILE A 113 -5.14 -2.54 -4.24
N THR A 114 -3.81 -2.65 -4.11
CA THR A 114 -2.97 -3.51 -4.97
C THR A 114 -3.39 -4.99 -4.88
N ARG A 115 -3.65 -5.50 -3.67
CA ARG A 115 -4.09 -6.89 -3.47
C ARG A 115 -5.43 -7.15 -4.13
N ILE A 116 -6.38 -6.23 -4.01
CA ILE A 116 -7.68 -6.33 -4.67
C ILE A 116 -7.50 -6.27 -6.20
N MET A 117 -6.80 -5.26 -6.70
CA MET A 117 -6.61 -5.01 -8.14
C MET A 117 -5.91 -6.18 -8.86
N THR A 118 -4.99 -6.88 -8.19
CA THR A 118 -4.23 -7.98 -8.78
C THR A 118 -4.86 -9.36 -8.57
N ALA A 119 -5.88 -9.48 -7.72
CA ALA A 119 -6.54 -10.74 -7.36
C ALA A 119 -7.06 -11.59 -8.54
N PRO A 120 -7.55 -11.05 -9.68
CA PRO A 120 -7.96 -11.87 -10.83
C PRO A 120 -6.87 -12.79 -11.40
N PHE A 121 -5.61 -12.47 -11.13
CA PHE A 121 -4.44 -13.22 -11.56
C PHE A 121 -3.64 -13.83 -10.39
N GLU A 122 -4.12 -13.67 -9.15
CA GLU A 122 -3.54 -14.33 -7.98
C GLU A 122 -4.17 -15.72 -7.79
N GLU A 123 -3.31 -16.73 -7.67
CA GLU A 123 -3.72 -18.14 -7.69
C GLU A 123 -3.38 -18.88 -6.40
N ARG A 124 -2.56 -18.29 -5.54
CA ARG A 124 -1.99 -18.95 -4.37
C ARG A 124 -2.37 -18.23 -3.09
N ASP A 125 -2.16 -16.93 -3.06
CA ASP A 125 -2.16 -16.17 -1.82
C ASP A 125 -3.51 -15.50 -1.61
N GLY A 126 -4.28 -16.04 -0.65
CA GLY A 126 -5.49 -15.39 -0.14
C GLY A 126 -5.16 -14.21 0.78
N TRP A 127 -6.17 -13.39 1.07
CA TRP A 127 -6.05 -12.31 2.05
C TRP A 127 -7.41 -12.02 2.66
N GLU A 128 -7.42 -11.48 3.87
CA GLU A 128 -8.63 -10.98 4.53
C GLU A 128 -8.38 -9.54 4.99
N MET A 129 -9.38 -8.68 4.86
CA MET A 129 -9.30 -7.28 5.23
C MET A 129 -10.45 -6.91 6.16
N THR A 130 -10.15 -6.10 7.16
CA THR A 130 -11.11 -5.43 8.03
C THR A 130 -11.62 -4.18 7.34
N ALA A 131 -12.94 -3.93 7.40
CA ALA A 131 -13.57 -2.70 6.95
C ALA A 131 -14.42 -2.09 8.08
N ILE A 132 -14.18 -0.81 8.39
CA ILE A 132 -14.87 -0.09 9.47
C ILE A 132 -15.42 1.24 8.90
N PRO A 133 -16.75 1.45 8.92
CA PRO A 133 -17.34 2.72 8.53
C PRO A 133 -17.19 3.76 9.65
N LEU A 134 -16.80 4.98 9.30
CA LEU A 134 -16.66 6.10 10.24
C LEU A 134 -16.80 7.43 9.49
N GLY A 135 -17.71 8.29 9.96
CA GLY A 135 -17.85 9.66 9.48
C GLY A 135 -18.10 9.75 7.98
N GLY A 136 -18.92 8.86 7.43
CA GLY A 136 -19.26 8.82 6.01
C GLY A 136 -18.17 8.23 5.11
N SER A 137 -17.16 7.58 5.68
CA SER A 137 -16.06 6.93 4.95
C SER A 137 -15.82 5.50 5.45
N ILE A 138 -15.01 4.72 4.74
CA ILE A 138 -14.66 3.32 5.11
C ILE A 138 -13.15 3.20 5.25
N TYR A 139 -12.70 2.76 6.43
CA TYR A 139 -11.30 2.50 6.73
C TYR A 139 -11.03 1.01 6.52
N VAL A 140 -10.01 0.70 5.73
CA VAL A 140 -9.67 -0.68 5.34
C VAL A 140 -8.24 -1.00 5.72
N GLU A 141 -8.06 -2.16 6.36
CA GLU A 141 -6.74 -2.69 6.71
C GLU A 141 -6.70 -4.20 6.53
N LEU A 142 -5.51 -4.78 6.37
CA LEU A 142 -5.30 -6.22 6.39
C LEU A 142 -5.75 -6.78 7.76
N HIS A 143 -6.55 -7.83 7.75
CA HIS A 143 -6.78 -8.63 8.94
C HIS A 143 -5.61 -9.60 9.12
N ASP A 144 -4.72 -9.28 10.06
CA ASP A 144 -3.49 -10.04 10.30
C ASP A 144 -3.34 -10.42 11.78
N PRO A 145 -4.12 -11.42 12.25
CA PRO A 145 -4.04 -11.87 13.63
C PRO A 145 -2.67 -12.48 13.94
N PRO A 146 -2.27 -12.54 15.22
CA PRO A 146 -0.91 -12.92 15.61
C PRO A 146 -0.41 -14.26 15.05
N ASP A 147 -1.29 -15.27 14.95
CA ASP A 147 -0.96 -16.59 14.40
C ASP A 147 -0.67 -16.55 12.89
N VAL A 148 -1.48 -15.80 12.13
CA VAL A 148 -1.28 -15.59 10.70
C VAL A 148 -0.01 -14.77 10.45
N ARG A 149 0.22 -13.72 11.25
CA ARG A 149 1.44 -12.89 11.20
C ARG A 149 2.69 -13.71 11.46
N GLN A 150 2.70 -14.50 12.53
CA GLN A 150 3.84 -15.36 12.89
C GLN A 150 4.15 -16.39 11.81
N ARG A 151 3.12 -17.00 11.21
CA ARG A 151 3.31 -17.93 10.08
C ARG A 151 3.95 -17.21 8.90
N ARG A 152 3.44 -16.04 8.51
CA ARG A 152 3.99 -15.23 7.42
C ARG A 152 5.45 -14.84 7.68
N ARG A 153 5.79 -14.43 8.91
CA ARG A 153 7.18 -14.10 9.29
C ARG A 153 8.13 -15.29 9.13
N LYS A 154 7.72 -16.48 9.56
CA LYS A 154 8.51 -17.71 9.40
C LYS A 154 8.74 -18.06 7.93
N GLU A 155 7.75 -17.83 7.08
CA GLU A 155 7.89 -18.03 5.64
C GLU A 155 8.84 -16.98 5.03
N GLN A 156 8.72 -15.71 5.43
CA GLN A 156 9.53 -14.60 4.92
C GLN A 156 10.99 -14.66 5.35
N SER A 157 11.32 -15.20 6.54
CA SER A 157 12.70 -15.31 7.01
C SER A 157 13.56 -16.20 6.11
N SER A 158 12.96 -17.20 5.46
CA SER A 158 13.65 -18.03 4.45
C SER A 158 14.07 -17.24 3.20
N TRP A 159 13.48 -16.07 2.99
CA TRP A 159 13.74 -15.14 1.89
C TRP A 159 14.40 -13.83 2.34
N ALA A 160 14.89 -13.76 3.58
CA ALA A 160 15.42 -12.52 4.17
C ALA A 160 16.51 -11.89 3.29
N TRP A 161 17.36 -12.73 2.69
CA TRP A 161 18.43 -12.29 1.81
C TRP A 161 17.92 -11.66 0.51
N GLN A 162 16.91 -12.28 -0.12
CA GLN A 162 16.30 -11.75 -1.34
C GLN A 162 15.50 -10.47 -1.07
N SER A 163 14.85 -10.38 0.10
CA SER A 163 14.19 -9.15 0.56
C SER A 163 15.21 -8.03 0.79
N TYR A 164 16.32 -8.34 1.46
CA TYR A 164 17.40 -7.37 1.71
C TYR A 164 17.99 -6.80 0.42
N MET A 165 18.20 -7.62 -0.60
CA MET A 165 18.71 -7.15 -1.90
C MET A 165 17.83 -6.06 -2.54
N GLY A 166 16.54 -5.99 -2.21
CA GLY A 166 15.66 -4.88 -2.58
C GLY A 166 16.09 -3.58 -1.92
N TYR A 167 16.15 -3.56 -0.60
CA TYR A 167 16.62 -2.40 0.17
C TYR A 167 18.06 -1.99 -0.15
N SER A 168 18.95 -2.96 -0.34
CA SER A 168 20.34 -2.68 -0.77
C SER A 168 20.37 -2.01 -2.14
N PHE A 169 19.50 -2.42 -3.06
CA PHE A 169 19.38 -1.76 -4.36
C PHE A 169 18.89 -0.32 -4.24
N GLU A 170 17.97 -0.03 -3.30
CA GLU A 170 17.57 1.33 -2.96
C GLU A 170 18.77 2.15 -2.43
N SER A 171 19.57 1.57 -1.52
CA SER A 171 20.80 2.22 -1.02
C SER A 171 21.83 2.50 -2.13
N PHE A 172 21.97 1.62 -3.13
CA PHE A 172 22.85 1.90 -4.29
C PHE A 172 22.23 2.87 -5.31
N SER A 173 20.91 3.02 -5.30
CA SER A 173 20.15 3.80 -6.27
C SER A 173 19.69 5.16 -5.73
N THR A 174 20.18 5.57 -4.57
CA THR A 174 19.83 6.84 -3.93
C THR A 174 21.08 7.59 -3.49
N PHE A 175 20.99 8.92 -3.38
CA PHE A 175 22.05 9.70 -2.75
C PHE A 175 22.01 9.53 -1.23
N PRO A 176 23.16 9.58 -0.53
CA PRO A 176 23.18 9.63 0.92
C PRO A 176 22.35 10.79 1.45
N PRO A 177 21.75 10.66 2.65
CA PRO A 177 21.08 11.76 3.32
C PRO A 177 21.99 13.00 3.42
N ALA A 178 21.39 14.18 3.32
CA ALA A 178 22.14 15.43 3.39
C ALA A 178 22.85 15.57 4.75
N GLY A 179 24.15 15.83 4.72
CA GLY A 179 24.96 16.02 5.94
C GLY A 179 25.55 14.74 6.53
N GLU A 180 25.26 13.56 5.97
CA GLU A 180 25.93 12.32 6.36
C GLU A 180 27.28 12.16 5.65
N ALA A 181 28.33 11.92 6.42
CA ALA A 181 29.66 11.68 5.90
C ALA A 181 29.72 10.28 5.27
N GLN A 182 30.10 10.21 3.99
CA GLN A 182 30.40 8.92 3.37
C GLN A 182 31.67 8.34 3.99
N SER A 183 31.58 7.09 4.47
CA SER A 183 32.78 6.38 4.90
C SER A 183 33.69 6.11 3.68
N PRO A 184 35.02 6.31 3.80
CA PRO A 184 35.95 5.95 2.73
C PRO A 184 35.97 4.45 2.42
N ASP A 185 35.51 3.61 3.36
CA ASP A 185 35.44 2.16 3.21
C ASP A 185 34.18 1.68 2.48
N TRP A 186 33.24 2.59 2.17
CA TRP A 186 32.02 2.22 1.46
C TRP A 186 32.29 1.95 -0.01
N PRO A 187 31.63 0.93 -0.60
CA PRO A 187 31.70 0.72 -2.02
C PRO A 187 31.12 1.92 -2.77
N GLN A 188 31.61 2.13 -3.99
CA GLN A 188 31.14 3.23 -4.83
C GLN A 188 29.61 3.20 -4.93
N GLY A 189 28.98 4.34 -4.64
CA GLY A 189 27.55 4.54 -4.79
C GLY A 189 26.66 4.04 -3.66
N TRP A 190 27.23 3.50 -2.58
CA TRP A 190 26.47 3.19 -1.37
C TRP A 190 26.01 4.48 -0.66
N SER A 191 24.71 4.60 -0.40
CA SER A 191 24.12 5.75 0.30
C SER A 191 24.06 5.59 1.81
N GLY A 192 24.17 4.36 2.32
CA GLY A 192 24.10 4.04 3.75
C GLY A 192 23.52 2.66 4.00
N ASP A 193 23.73 2.15 5.22
CA ASP A 193 23.18 0.88 5.64
C ASP A 193 21.65 0.93 5.73
N VAL A 194 21.00 -0.18 5.38
CA VAL A 194 19.53 -0.27 5.35
C VAL A 194 18.95 -0.11 6.75
N ASN A 195 18.04 0.86 6.92
CA ASN A 195 17.22 1.02 8.12
C ASN A 195 15.75 1.03 7.74
N GLN A 196 15.04 -0.07 8.02
CA GLN A 196 13.63 -0.25 7.66
C GLN A 196 12.65 0.62 8.47
N ASN A 197 13.13 1.35 9.49
CA ASN A 197 12.29 2.32 10.19
C ASN A 197 12.05 3.58 9.36
N ILE A 198 13.02 3.96 8.52
CA ILE A 198 12.97 5.18 7.70
C ILE A 198 12.08 4.90 6.49
N GLN A 199 11.06 5.73 6.30
CA GLN A 199 10.15 5.64 5.15
C GLN A 199 9.66 7.03 4.77
N TRP A 200 9.42 7.25 3.48
CA TRP A 200 8.75 8.45 2.98
C TRP A 200 7.46 8.05 2.27
N CYS A 201 6.35 8.59 2.76
CA CYS A 201 5.02 8.17 2.36
C CYS A 201 4.26 9.31 1.69
N ASN A 202 3.71 9.00 0.52
CA ASN A 202 2.82 9.91 -0.20
C ASN A 202 1.36 9.58 0.10
N ILE A 203 0.55 10.62 0.27
CA ILE A 203 -0.89 10.52 0.46
C ILE A 203 -1.56 11.12 -0.76
N VAL A 204 -2.33 10.29 -1.45
CA VAL A 204 -2.98 10.64 -2.70
C VAL A 204 -4.49 10.48 -2.61
N ARG A 205 -5.21 11.33 -3.36
CA ARG A 205 -6.62 11.10 -3.69
C ARG A 205 -6.75 10.60 -5.11
N SER A 206 -7.69 9.69 -5.31
CA SER A 206 -8.09 9.16 -6.62
C SER A 206 -9.56 8.72 -6.55
N ALA A 207 -10.04 8.03 -7.57
CA ALA A 207 -11.32 7.35 -7.60
C ALA A 207 -11.28 6.24 -8.66
N ILE A 208 -12.06 5.17 -8.43
CA ILE A 208 -12.40 4.18 -9.45
C ILE A 208 -13.90 4.29 -9.73
N GLY A 209 -14.25 4.71 -10.95
CA GLY A 209 -15.61 5.17 -11.22
C GLY A 209 -15.96 6.36 -10.34
N ASP A 210 -17.07 6.27 -9.62
CA ASP A 210 -17.56 7.25 -8.66
C ASP A 210 -17.07 7.01 -7.22
N ILE A 211 -16.37 5.90 -6.95
CA ILE A 211 -15.91 5.51 -5.62
C ILE A 211 -14.61 6.25 -5.27
N PRO A 212 -14.61 7.19 -4.31
CA PRO A 212 -13.42 7.97 -3.97
C PRO A 212 -12.41 7.15 -3.17
N LEU A 213 -11.12 7.37 -3.42
CA LEU A 213 -10.01 6.72 -2.73
C LEU A 213 -9.10 7.77 -2.07
N CYS A 214 -8.65 7.49 -0.86
CA CYS A 214 -7.54 8.17 -0.20
C CYS A 214 -6.51 7.12 0.21
N LEU A 215 -5.36 7.13 -0.45
CA LEU A 215 -4.33 6.09 -0.32
C LEU A 215 -3.06 6.67 0.26
N GLY A 216 -2.53 6.03 1.30
CA GLY A 216 -1.15 6.22 1.73
C GLY A 216 -0.25 5.17 1.11
N GLY A 217 0.98 5.53 0.77
CA GLY A 217 1.98 4.53 0.40
C GLY A 217 3.40 5.08 0.33
N GLU A 218 4.33 4.24 0.76
CA GLU A 218 5.77 4.47 0.61
C GLU A 218 6.17 4.67 -0.85
N VAL A 219 7.08 5.60 -1.07
CA VAL A 219 7.72 5.90 -2.36
C VAL A 219 9.23 5.87 -2.18
N ASP A 220 9.92 5.16 -3.06
CA ASP A 220 11.33 4.81 -2.85
C ASP A 220 12.27 6.00 -3.06
N CYS A 221 12.01 6.86 -4.07
CA CYS A 221 12.82 8.07 -4.30
C CYS A 221 12.18 9.05 -5.30
N VAL A 222 12.85 10.19 -5.49
CA VAL A 222 12.53 11.19 -6.52
C VAL A 222 13.68 11.42 -7.51
N ASN A 223 13.36 11.60 -8.80
CA ASN A 223 14.32 11.89 -9.86
C ASN A 223 14.49 13.38 -10.12
N VAL A 224 15.01 14.09 -9.11
CA VAL A 224 15.37 15.49 -9.18
C VAL A 224 16.73 15.71 -8.51
N PRO A 225 17.43 16.83 -8.76
CA PRO A 225 18.70 17.09 -8.09
C PRO A 225 18.57 17.05 -6.56
N PRO A 226 19.54 16.46 -5.82
CA PRO A 226 19.54 16.46 -4.37
C PRO A 226 19.36 17.85 -3.76
N GLY A 227 18.49 17.94 -2.75
CA GLY A 227 18.09 19.20 -2.10
C GLY A 227 16.96 19.97 -2.79
N SER A 228 16.43 19.46 -3.92
CA SER A 228 15.23 20.03 -4.54
C SER A 228 13.99 19.77 -3.68
N PRO A 229 13.00 20.69 -3.63
CA PRO A 229 11.73 20.41 -2.97
C PRO A 229 11.01 19.23 -3.64
N HIS A 230 10.03 18.64 -2.94
CA HIS A 230 9.24 17.53 -3.48
C HIS A 230 8.64 17.91 -4.87
N PRO A 231 8.94 17.15 -5.94
CA PRO A 231 8.51 17.47 -7.30
C PRO A 231 7.04 17.11 -7.63
N GLY A 232 6.25 16.75 -6.62
CA GLY A 232 4.98 16.05 -6.83
C GLY A 232 5.17 14.62 -7.39
N LEU A 233 4.06 13.97 -7.74
CA LEU A 233 4.05 12.55 -8.12
C LEU A 233 4.84 12.25 -9.41
N LEU A 234 4.91 13.18 -10.35
CA LEU A 234 5.59 12.98 -11.64
C LEU A 234 7.11 12.86 -11.52
N GLY A 235 7.69 13.30 -10.39
CA GLY A 235 9.11 13.11 -10.11
C GLY A 235 9.40 11.84 -9.30
N CYS A 236 8.39 11.11 -8.84
CA CYS A 236 8.57 9.91 -8.02
C CYS A 236 9.02 8.70 -8.86
N MET A 237 9.76 7.79 -8.22
CA MET A 237 10.19 6.53 -8.81
C MET A 237 9.98 5.38 -7.82
N GLU A 238 9.69 4.20 -8.38
CA GLU A 238 9.71 2.92 -7.68
C GLU A 238 10.97 2.16 -8.10
N LEU A 239 11.64 1.53 -7.14
CA LEU A 239 12.84 0.72 -7.31
C LEU A 239 12.48 -0.75 -7.06
N LYS A 240 12.92 -1.62 -7.97
CA LYS A 240 12.69 -3.07 -7.88
C LYS A 240 13.95 -3.82 -8.28
N THR A 241 14.07 -5.04 -7.78
CA THR A 241 15.09 -5.98 -8.26
C THR A 241 14.45 -7.20 -8.91
N ASN A 242 15.16 -7.78 -9.87
CA ASN A 242 14.81 -9.07 -10.47
C ASN A 242 16.08 -9.87 -10.74
N LYS A 243 15.97 -11.20 -10.84
CA LYS A 243 17.08 -12.00 -11.37
C LYS A 243 17.29 -11.69 -12.85
N VAL A 244 18.51 -11.81 -13.35
CA VAL A 244 18.78 -11.79 -14.80
C VAL A 244 17.88 -12.82 -15.50
N ILE A 245 17.36 -12.43 -16.66
CA ILE A 245 16.49 -13.27 -17.48
C ILE A 245 17.35 -13.91 -18.56
N GLU A 246 17.54 -15.22 -18.44
CA GLU A 246 18.42 -16.02 -19.31
C GLU A 246 17.61 -16.98 -20.20
N ASN A 247 16.34 -17.22 -19.86
CA ASN A 247 15.47 -18.14 -20.58
C ASN A 247 14.00 -17.70 -20.59
N GLN A 248 13.24 -18.31 -21.50
CA GLN A 248 11.81 -18.00 -21.71
C GLN A 248 10.96 -18.22 -20.46
N LYS A 249 11.30 -19.19 -19.59
CA LYS A 249 10.54 -19.44 -18.35
C LYS A 249 10.70 -18.28 -17.37
N GLN A 250 11.92 -17.77 -17.19
CA GLN A 250 12.20 -16.60 -16.36
C GLN A 250 11.54 -15.34 -16.93
N ASP A 251 11.52 -15.20 -18.26
CA ASP A 251 10.84 -14.09 -18.94
C ASP A 251 9.33 -14.08 -18.63
N ILE A 252 8.66 -15.23 -18.73
CA ILE A 252 7.23 -15.36 -18.36
C ILE A 252 7.01 -14.99 -16.89
N ILE A 253 7.90 -15.41 -15.99
CA ILE A 253 7.81 -15.07 -14.55
C ILE A 253 7.96 -13.56 -14.34
N PHE A 254 8.91 -12.92 -15.01
CA PHE A 254 9.09 -11.47 -14.94
C PHE A 254 7.84 -10.73 -15.44
N ASN A 255 7.29 -11.15 -16.58
CA ASN A 255 6.05 -10.55 -17.11
C ASN A 255 4.85 -10.75 -16.18
N LYS A 256 4.79 -11.85 -15.41
CA LYS A 256 3.81 -11.99 -14.31
C LYS A 256 4.06 -11.01 -13.16
N LYS A 257 5.32 -10.77 -12.78
CA LYS A 257 5.67 -9.79 -11.72
C LYS A 257 5.33 -8.36 -12.11
N LEU A 258 5.42 -8.02 -13.41
CA LEU A 258 5.07 -6.69 -13.92
C LEU A 258 3.62 -6.28 -13.58
N LEU A 259 2.70 -7.23 -13.36
CA LEU A 259 1.36 -6.92 -12.84
C LEU A 259 1.42 -6.20 -11.48
N LYS A 260 2.23 -6.72 -10.54
CA LYS A 260 2.36 -6.15 -9.20
C LYS A 260 3.11 -4.82 -9.26
N HIS A 261 4.19 -4.73 -10.05
CA HIS A 261 4.90 -3.46 -10.25
C HIS A 261 3.98 -2.38 -10.83
N TRP A 262 3.23 -2.71 -11.89
CA TRP A 262 2.26 -1.80 -12.49
C TRP A 262 1.20 -1.35 -11.48
N ALA A 263 0.51 -2.28 -10.81
CA ALA A 263 -0.55 -1.93 -9.88
C ALA A 263 -0.04 -1.08 -8.71
N GLN A 264 1.13 -1.42 -8.14
CA GLN A 264 1.73 -0.69 -7.04
C GLN A 264 1.99 0.77 -7.41
N SER A 265 2.70 1.01 -8.52
CA SER A 265 3.10 2.35 -8.94
C SER A 265 1.93 3.14 -9.54
N PHE A 266 1.05 2.50 -10.31
CA PHE A 266 -0.11 3.12 -10.95
C PHE A 266 -1.08 3.71 -9.92
N LEU A 267 -1.34 3.00 -8.83
CA LEU A 267 -2.28 3.42 -7.79
C LEU A 267 -1.82 4.67 -7.02
N LEU A 268 -0.50 4.89 -6.89
CA LEU A 268 0.08 6.12 -6.31
C LEU A 268 0.39 7.20 -7.34
N GLY A 269 0.23 6.93 -8.65
CA GLY A 269 0.60 7.86 -9.70
C GLY A 269 2.11 8.00 -9.89
N VAL A 270 2.89 6.98 -9.49
CA VAL A 270 4.34 6.92 -9.69
C VAL A 270 4.62 6.54 -11.16
N PRO A 271 5.23 7.42 -11.96
CA PRO A 271 5.33 7.24 -13.41
C PRO A 271 6.40 6.24 -13.85
N THR A 272 7.38 5.94 -13.00
CA THR A 272 8.58 5.19 -13.38
C THR A 272 8.90 4.08 -12.40
N VAL A 273 9.19 2.89 -12.93
CA VAL A 273 9.73 1.74 -12.18
C VAL A 273 11.12 1.42 -12.73
N GLU A 274 12.16 1.59 -11.92
CA GLU A 274 13.52 1.14 -12.26
C GLU A 274 13.72 -0.28 -11.74
N VAL A 275 14.09 -1.21 -12.63
CA VAL A 275 14.37 -2.60 -12.26
C VAL A 275 15.86 -2.89 -12.39
N GLY A 276 16.52 -3.20 -11.28
CA GLY A 276 17.86 -3.76 -11.25
C GLY A 276 17.86 -5.29 -11.47
N PHE A 277 18.58 -5.75 -12.49
CA PHE A 277 18.74 -7.18 -12.80
C PHE A 277 20.05 -7.68 -12.20
N ARG A 278 19.94 -8.58 -11.23
CA ARG A 278 21.07 -9.19 -10.51
C ARG A 278 21.22 -10.67 -10.86
N ASP A 279 22.43 -11.19 -10.74
CA ASP A 279 22.65 -12.64 -10.82
C ASP A 279 22.32 -13.36 -9.50
N ASP A 280 22.68 -14.64 -9.44
CA ASP A 280 22.49 -15.49 -8.27
C ASP A 280 23.45 -15.16 -7.13
N ASP A 281 24.63 -14.59 -7.43
CA ASP A 281 25.60 -14.12 -6.44
C ASP A 281 25.18 -12.76 -5.84
N GLY A 282 24.13 -12.12 -6.35
CA GLY A 282 23.65 -10.83 -5.86
C GLY A 282 24.28 -9.62 -6.54
N ILE A 283 25.07 -9.83 -7.59
CA ILE A 283 25.76 -8.77 -8.31
C ILE A 283 24.82 -8.14 -9.33
N LEU A 284 24.68 -6.81 -9.29
CA LEU A 284 23.88 -6.06 -10.25
C LEU A 284 24.52 -6.10 -11.64
N ARG A 285 23.84 -6.68 -12.63
CA ARG A 285 24.32 -6.85 -14.01
C ARG A 285 23.80 -5.78 -14.95
N SER A 286 22.55 -5.36 -14.79
CA SER A 286 21.95 -4.29 -15.61
C SER A 286 20.79 -3.63 -14.88
N GLN A 287 20.29 -2.54 -15.44
CA GLN A 287 19.11 -1.82 -14.94
C GLN A 287 18.25 -1.41 -16.13
N THR A 288 16.93 -1.39 -15.96
CA THR A 288 15.99 -0.95 -16.99
C THR A 288 14.84 -0.16 -16.36
N SER A 289 14.56 0.98 -16.98
CA SER A 289 13.44 1.85 -16.60
C SER A 289 12.18 1.47 -17.36
N PHE A 290 11.06 1.38 -16.66
CA PHE A 290 9.74 1.13 -17.22
C PHE A 290 8.81 2.30 -16.89
N GLU A 291 8.21 2.90 -17.91
CA GLU A 291 7.10 3.83 -17.72
C GLU A 291 5.86 3.05 -17.27
N THR A 292 5.37 3.31 -16.07
CA THR A 292 4.26 2.59 -15.42
C THR A 292 3.06 2.47 -16.35
N VAL A 293 2.67 3.56 -17.00
CA VAL A 293 1.51 3.60 -17.91
C VAL A 293 1.68 2.77 -19.18
N LYS A 294 2.93 2.44 -19.57
CA LYS A 294 3.22 1.63 -20.76
C LYS A 294 3.31 0.14 -20.44
N ILE A 295 3.48 -0.26 -19.16
CA ILE A 295 3.61 -1.68 -18.76
C ILE A 295 2.48 -2.57 -19.31
N PRO A 296 1.18 -2.20 -19.21
CA PRO A 296 0.11 -3.05 -19.75
C PRO A 296 0.25 -3.27 -21.27
N ARG A 297 0.70 -2.26 -22.02
CA ARG A 297 0.92 -2.38 -23.47
C ARG A 297 2.12 -3.27 -23.80
N LEU A 298 3.18 -3.21 -23.00
CA LEU A 298 4.35 -4.08 -23.15
C LEU A 298 3.94 -5.55 -22.96
N VAL A 299 3.17 -5.84 -21.91
CA VAL A 299 2.68 -7.21 -21.65
C VAL A 299 1.71 -7.68 -22.73
N ALA A 300 0.82 -6.81 -23.22
CA ALA A 300 -0.13 -7.16 -24.27
C ALA A 300 0.53 -7.51 -25.62
N ALA A 301 1.77 -7.07 -25.86
CA ALA A 301 2.52 -7.40 -27.08
C ALA A 301 3.08 -8.84 -27.07
N ILE A 302 3.02 -9.53 -25.94
CA ILE A 302 3.53 -10.90 -25.78
C ILE A 302 2.49 -11.90 -26.30
N PRO A 303 2.90 -12.97 -27.02
CA PRO A 303 2.01 -14.08 -27.33
C PRO A 303 1.42 -14.69 -26.06
N GLN A 304 0.08 -14.73 -25.96
CA GLN A 304 -0.64 -15.20 -24.76
C GLN A 304 -0.23 -14.43 -23.48
N PRO A 305 -0.61 -13.15 -23.38
CA PRO A 305 -0.19 -12.30 -22.27
C PRO A 305 -0.65 -12.90 -20.92
N PRO A 306 0.24 -12.94 -19.90
CA PRO A 306 -0.07 -13.56 -18.62
C PRO A 306 -1.16 -12.85 -17.81
N TRP A 307 -1.43 -11.58 -18.11
CA TRP A 307 -2.47 -10.77 -17.48
C TRP A 307 -2.91 -9.64 -18.40
N SER A 308 -4.03 -9.00 -18.06
CA SER A 308 -4.58 -7.84 -18.75
C SER A 308 -5.22 -6.87 -17.76
N PRO A 309 -5.28 -5.56 -18.05
CA PRO A 309 -5.75 -4.56 -17.09
C PRO A 309 -7.27 -4.58 -16.84
N ALA A 310 -8.09 -5.02 -17.80
CA ALA A 310 -9.54 -4.93 -17.67
C ALA A 310 -10.12 -5.75 -16.50
N PRO A 311 -9.77 -7.04 -16.31
CA PRO A 311 -10.17 -7.80 -15.12
C PRO A 311 -9.76 -7.13 -13.80
N CYS A 312 -8.57 -6.50 -13.75
CA CYS A 312 -8.06 -5.83 -12.55
C CYS A 312 -8.97 -4.67 -12.10
N PHE A 313 -9.32 -3.78 -13.03
CA PHE A 313 -10.18 -2.62 -12.72
C PHE A 313 -11.63 -3.02 -12.41
N HIS A 314 -12.18 -3.96 -13.16
CA HIS A 314 -13.54 -4.46 -12.91
C HIS A 314 -13.65 -5.12 -11.54
N PHE A 315 -12.67 -5.96 -11.17
CA PHE A 315 -12.70 -6.61 -9.85
C PHE A 315 -12.47 -5.61 -8.72
N LEU A 316 -11.53 -4.66 -8.88
CA LEU A 316 -11.34 -3.59 -7.91
C LEU A 316 -12.64 -2.82 -7.66
N HIS A 317 -13.27 -2.32 -8.72
CA HIS A 317 -14.53 -1.58 -8.63
C HIS A 317 -15.64 -2.43 -7.99
N ALA A 318 -15.81 -3.67 -8.42
CA ALA A 318 -16.86 -4.54 -7.90
C ALA A 318 -16.68 -4.86 -6.41
N VAL A 319 -15.46 -5.13 -5.95
CA VAL A 319 -15.17 -5.35 -4.52
C VAL A 319 -15.45 -4.07 -3.71
N LEU A 320 -14.93 -2.92 -4.14
CA LEU A 320 -15.17 -1.67 -3.41
C LEU A 320 -16.64 -1.29 -3.39
N ASN A 321 -17.36 -1.47 -4.49
CA ASN A 321 -18.80 -1.21 -4.54
C ASN A 321 -19.59 -2.14 -3.61
N LEU A 322 -19.20 -3.42 -3.55
CA LEU A 322 -19.79 -4.39 -2.63
C LEU A 322 -19.59 -3.94 -1.16
N VAL A 323 -18.36 -3.59 -0.79
CA VAL A 323 -18.04 -3.10 0.56
C VAL A 323 -18.80 -1.79 0.84
N LEU A 324 -18.81 -0.84 -0.10
CA LEU A 324 -19.50 0.44 0.04
C LEU A 324 -21.01 0.25 0.31
N THR A 325 -21.66 -0.63 -0.45
CA THR A 325 -23.10 -0.88 -0.38
C THR A 325 -23.54 -1.47 0.96
N HIS A 326 -22.73 -2.34 1.55
CA HIS A 326 -23.10 -3.07 2.76
C HIS A 326 -22.50 -2.50 4.05
N VAL A 327 -21.30 -1.91 3.98
CA VAL A 327 -20.56 -1.45 5.16
C VAL A 327 -20.92 -0.01 5.51
N LEU A 328 -20.92 0.92 4.55
CA LEU A 328 -21.16 2.34 4.85
C LEU A 328 -22.51 2.62 5.54
N PRO A 329 -23.63 1.97 5.18
CA PRO A 329 -24.91 2.20 5.87
C PRO A 329 -24.91 1.80 7.35
N THR A 330 -23.90 1.05 7.80
CA THR A 330 -23.75 0.63 9.19
C THR A 330 -22.84 1.56 10.02
N ASP A 331 -22.47 2.72 9.47
CA ASP A 331 -21.72 3.76 10.16
C ASP A 331 -22.39 4.16 11.48
N PRO A 332 -21.76 3.93 12.64
CA PRO A 332 -22.31 4.29 13.93
C PRO A 332 -22.15 5.78 14.27
N THR A 333 -21.51 6.59 13.41
CA THR A 333 -21.31 8.02 13.67
C THR A 333 -22.65 8.74 13.89
N PRO A 334 -22.81 9.46 15.02
CA PRO A 334 -24.01 10.22 15.29
C PRO A 334 -24.27 11.31 14.24
N LYS A 335 -25.53 11.65 13.99
CA LYS A 335 -25.92 12.76 13.08
C LYS A 335 -25.62 14.16 13.62
N ARG A 336 -25.05 14.25 14.83
CA ARG A 336 -24.60 15.49 15.45
C ARG A 336 -23.14 15.33 15.87
N PRO A 337 -22.39 16.43 15.99
CA PRO A 337 -21.08 16.40 16.62
C PRO A 337 -21.13 15.71 17.99
N LEU A 338 -20.21 14.77 18.17
CA LEU A 338 -19.98 14.11 19.45
C LEU A 338 -19.42 15.14 20.46
N GLN A 339 -19.91 15.13 21.69
CA GLN A 339 -19.36 15.98 22.76
C GLN A 339 -18.11 15.33 23.37
N GLU A 340 -17.19 16.13 23.89
CA GLU A 340 -15.87 15.68 24.37
C GLU A 340 -15.94 14.53 25.40
N HIS A 341 -16.91 14.57 26.30
CA HIS A 341 -17.11 13.57 27.35
C HIS A 341 -18.10 12.45 27.00
N GLU A 342 -18.68 12.48 25.80
CA GLU A 342 -19.62 11.44 25.36
C GLU A 342 -18.84 10.15 25.02
N PRO A 343 -19.32 8.96 25.44
CA PRO A 343 -18.67 7.72 25.07
C PRO A 343 -18.74 7.50 23.55
N LEU A 344 -17.68 6.95 22.98
CA LEU A 344 -17.72 6.49 21.59
C LEU A 344 -18.74 5.36 21.45
N PRO A 345 -19.56 5.35 20.38
CA PRO A 345 -20.39 4.19 20.06
C PRO A 345 -19.50 2.99 19.70
N ASP A 346 -20.01 1.78 19.88
CA ASP A 346 -19.29 0.57 19.46
C ASP A 346 -19.05 0.58 17.93
N ALA A 347 -17.86 0.18 17.51
CA ALA A 347 -17.51 0.13 16.09
C ALA A 347 -18.24 -1.01 15.39
N MET A 348 -18.86 -0.74 14.25
CA MET A 348 -19.35 -1.83 13.38
C MET A 348 -18.19 -2.37 12.56
N VAL A 349 -17.85 -3.66 12.72
CA VAL A 349 -16.74 -4.29 12.01
C VAL A 349 -17.26 -5.28 10.98
N TRP A 350 -16.74 -5.13 9.76
CA TRP A 350 -16.94 -6.05 8.65
C TRP A 350 -15.61 -6.63 8.22
N ARG A 351 -15.66 -7.78 7.54
CA ARG A 351 -14.50 -8.36 6.87
C ARG A 351 -14.84 -8.81 5.47
N PHE A 352 -13.86 -8.70 4.60
CA PHE A 352 -13.93 -9.28 3.28
C PHE A 352 -12.65 -10.02 2.94
N SER A 353 -12.79 -11.18 2.30
CA SER A 353 -11.72 -12.15 2.13
C SER A 353 -11.65 -12.63 0.68
N PHE A 354 -10.46 -12.58 0.10
CA PHE A 354 -10.19 -13.16 -1.20
C PHE A 354 -9.82 -14.63 -1.07
N VAL A 355 -10.61 -15.45 -1.74
CA VAL A 355 -10.35 -16.87 -1.91
C VAL A 355 -9.74 -17.09 -3.29
N PRO A 356 -8.46 -17.52 -3.38
CA PRO A 356 -7.77 -17.68 -4.64
C PRO A 356 -8.57 -18.52 -5.64
N ARG A 357 -8.58 -18.07 -6.90
CA ARG A 357 -9.31 -18.69 -8.03
C ARG A 357 -10.84 -18.69 -7.90
N ARG A 358 -11.42 -18.20 -6.80
CA ARG A 358 -12.88 -18.18 -6.59
C ARG A 358 -13.45 -16.77 -6.66
N GLY A 359 -13.00 -15.86 -5.78
CA GLY A 359 -13.63 -14.54 -5.65
C GLY A 359 -13.43 -13.92 -4.27
N CYS A 360 -14.31 -12.99 -3.92
CA CYS A 360 -14.31 -12.26 -2.66
C CYS A 360 -15.58 -12.57 -1.85
N GLU A 361 -15.43 -12.90 -0.58
CA GLU A 361 -16.51 -13.10 0.39
C GLU A 361 -16.57 -11.87 1.30
N LEU A 362 -17.75 -11.32 1.59
CA LEU A 362 -17.99 -10.21 2.53
C LEU A 362 -18.92 -10.69 3.63
N TYR A 363 -18.56 -10.43 4.88
CA TYR A 363 -19.37 -10.80 6.04
C TYR A 363 -19.26 -9.81 7.20
N LYS A 364 -20.36 -9.70 7.97
CA LYS A 364 -20.43 -8.88 9.19
C LYS A 364 -19.74 -9.63 10.33
N VAL A 365 -18.81 -8.97 11.04
CA VAL A 365 -18.19 -9.52 12.26
C VAL A 365 -19.05 -9.18 13.47
N GLY A 366 -19.53 -7.94 13.57
CA GLY A 366 -20.37 -7.47 14.67
C GLY A 366 -19.87 -6.14 15.24
N THR A 367 -20.35 -5.80 16.44
CA THR A 367 -19.94 -4.58 17.14
C THR A 367 -18.74 -4.83 18.05
N VAL A 368 -17.74 -3.95 17.98
CA VAL A 368 -16.50 -4.03 18.75
C VAL A 368 -16.32 -2.76 19.58
N LYS A 369 -16.21 -2.93 20.90
CA LYS A 369 -15.95 -1.84 21.84
C LYS A 369 -14.54 -1.30 21.68
N THR A 370 -14.36 -0.02 22.01
CA THR A 370 -13.01 0.54 22.17
C THR A 370 -12.27 -0.22 23.26
N ALA A 371 -11.07 -0.70 22.95
CA ALA A 371 -10.19 -1.37 23.90
C ALA A 371 -8.74 -0.99 23.59
N HIS A 372 -7.92 -0.83 24.62
CA HIS A 372 -6.49 -0.49 24.47
C HIS A 372 -6.23 0.74 23.57
N GLY A 373 -7.10 1.74 23.62
CA GLY A 373 -7.00 2.96 22.79
C GLY A 373 -7.33 2.77 21.31
N ARG A 374 -7.88 1.60 20.91
CA ARG A 374 -8.23 1.25 19.54
C ARG A 374 -9.75 1.06 19.39
N TRP A 375 -10.37 1.87 18.56
CA TRP A 375 -11.78 1.74 18.16
C TRP A 375 -11.89 0.75 16.99
N GLY A 376 -12.76 -0.26 17.16
CA GLY A 376 -12.87 -1.37 16.21
C GLY A 376 -11.61 -2.24 16.08
N GLY A 377 -10.65 -2.09 17.01
CA GLY A 377 -9.36 -2.78 17.00
C GLY A 377 -8.34 -2.24 15.99
N VAL A 378 -8.61 -1.09 15.34
CA VAL A 378 -7.75 -0.54 14.27
C VAL A 378 -7.44 0.93 14.49
N LEU A 379 -8.47 1.77 14.60
CA LEU A 379 -8.32 3.23 14.60
C LEU A 379 -8.00 3.76 16.01
N LYS A 380 -7.05 4.69 16.14
CA LYS A 380 -6.81 5.38 17.42
C LYS A 380 -8.06 6.11 17.91
N GLU A 381 -8.35 5.98 19.21
CA GLU A 381 -9.50 6.62 19.83
C GLU A 381 -9.55 8.14 19.56
N ASP A 382 -8.42 8.84 19.69
CA ASP A 382 -8.36 10.28 19.49
C ASP A 382 -8.67 10.70 18.05
N PHE A 383 -8.24 9.91 17.06
CA PHE A 383 -8.60 10.13 15.66
C PHE A 383 -10.11 9.98 15.45
N VAL A 384 -10.71 8.94 16.03
CA VAL A 384 -12.15 8.67 15.92
C VAL A 384 -12.95 9.79 16.57
N ARG A 385 -12.56 10.23 17.78
CA ARG A 385 -13.18 11.38 18.44
C ARG A 385 -13.06 12.63 17.59
N TRP A 386 -11.87 12.95 17.08
CA TRP A 386 -11.66 14.09 16.19
C TRP A 386 -12.54 14.04 14.94
N ARG A 387 -12.77 12.85 14.36
CA ARG A 387 -13.69 12.69 13.23
C ARG A 387 -15.14 12.94 13.61
N MET A 388 -15.61 12.34 14.72
CA MET A 388 -17.00 12.42 15.15
C MET A 388 -17.39 13.77 15.78
N THR A 389 -16.43 14.60 16.20
CA THR A 389 -16.70 15.98 16.66
C THR A 389 -16.88 16.97 15.50
N ARG A 390 -16.56 16.56 14.27
CA ARG A 390 -16.60 17.40 13.06
C ARG A 390 -17.62 16.92 12.02
N SER A 391 -18.27 15.79 12.27
CA SER A 391 -19.28 15.15 11.41
C SER A 391 -20.65 15.80 11.48
#